data_AF-A0A653CKK3-F1
#
_entry.id   AF-A0A653CKK3-F1
#
_cell.length_a   1.000
_cell.length_b   1.000
_cell.length_c   1.000
_cell.angle_alpha   90.00
_cell.angle_beta   90.00
_cell.angle_gamma   90.00
#
_symmetry.space_group_name_H-M   'P 1'
#
loop_
_entity.id
_entity.type
_entity.pdbx_description
1 polymer ?
#
loop_
_entity_poly.entity_id
_entity_poly.type
_entity_poly.pdbx_seq_one_letter_code
_entity_poly.pdbx_strand_id
1 'polypeptide(L)' 'GITIGGSKISNLRFADDTTIIAASQEELVPLLNVLEQHSTAYGFGINYNKTKVMIVDREHANHRGIKSISRCEV' A
#
# COMPACT_ATOMS: atom_id res chain seq x y z
N GLY A 1 3.63 2.23 8.31
CA GLY A 1 4.30 0.93 8.53
C GLY A 1 3.87 0.35 9.85
N ILE A 2 3.80 -0.98 9.98
CA ILE A 2 3.32 -1.67 11.19
C ILE A 2 4.49 -2.25 11.99
N THR A 3 4.31 -2.45 13.29
CA THR A 3 5.34 -3.06 14.16
C THR A 3 5.08 -4.56 14.33
N ILE A 4 6.08 -5.38 14.01
CA ILE A 4 6.06 -6.83 14.21
C ILE A 4 7.32 -7.20 15.00
N GLY A 5 7.16 -7.80 16.20
CA GLY A 5 8.30 -8.19 17.03
C GLY A 5 9.23 -7.04 17.42
N GLY A 6 8.70 -5.83 17.61
CA GLY A 6 9.48 -4.61 17.88
C GLY A 6 10.13 -3.96 16.65
N SER A 7 10.02 -4.57 15.47
CA SER A 7 10.57 -4.04 14.22
C SER A 7 9.47 -3.38 13.36
N LYS A 8 9.75 -2.20 12.81
CA LYS A 8 8.82 -1.51 11.90
C LYS A 8 8.97 -2.06 10.48
N ILE A 9 7.90 -2.66 9.97
CA ILE A 9 7.79 -3.19 8.61
C ILE A 9 6.90 -2.25 7.78
N SER A 10 7.43 -1.73 6.67
CA SER A 10 6.72 -0.82 5.77
C SER A 10 6.64 -1.33 4.33
N ASN A 11 7.47 -2.29 3.95
CA ASN A 11 7.55 -2.82 2.60
C ASN A 11 7.90 -4.31 2.60
N LEU A 12 7.21 -5.09 1.77
CA LEU A 12 7.54 -6.47 1.41
C LEU A 12 7.71 -6.54 -0.10
N ARG A 13 8.82 -7.10 -0.57
CA ARG A 13 9.12 -7.22 -2.00
C ARG A 13 9.55 -8.63 -2.36
N PHE A 14 8.98 -9.16 -3.42
CA PHE A 14 9.39 -10.42 -4.03
C PHE A 14 9.43 -10.25 -5.55
N ALA A 15 10.60 -10.43 -6.17
CA ALA A 15 10.81 -10.09 -7.58
C ALA A 15 10.32 -8.66 -7.90
N ASP A 16 9.40 -8.50 -8.85
CA ASP A 16 8.74 -7.26 -9.23
C ASP A 16 7.50 -6.92 -8.39
N ASP A 17 6.97 -7.88 -7.62
CA ASP A 17 5.84 -7.66 -6.72
C ASP A 17 6.27 -6.89 -5.46
N THR A 18 5.57 -5.79 -5.18
CA THR A 18 5.81 -4.92 -4.02
C THR A 18 4.52 -4.72 -3.24
N THR A 19 4.56 -4.94 -1.93
CA THR A 19 3.46 -4.69 -1.00
C THR A 19 3.87 -3.65 0.04
N ILE A 20 3.17 -2.51 0.05
CA ILE A 20 3.37 -1.44 1.03
C ILE A 20 2.40 -1.62 2.20
N ILE A 21 2.89 -1.45 3.43
CA ILE A 21 2.08 -1.58 4.64
C ILE A 21 2.11 -0.27 5.44
N ALA A 22 0.91 0.22 5.77
CA ALA A 22 0.68 1.46 6.50
C ALA A 22 -0.29 1.23 7.66
N ALA A 23 -0.19 2.02 8.73
CA ALA A 23 -1.12 1.92 9.85
C ALA A 23 -2.47 2.64 9.56
N SER A 24 -2.47 3.55 8.59
CA SER A 24 -3.66 4.29 8.18
C SER A 24 -3.62 4.65 6.70
N GLN A 25 -4.75 5.13 6.17
CA GLN A 25 -4.84 5.64 4.81
C GLN A 25 -3.94 6.87 4.60
N GLU A 26 -3.87 7.76 5.59
CA GLU A 26 -3.06 8.98 5.56
C GLU A 26 -1.56 8.66 5.51
N GLU A 27 -1.12 7.56 6.12
CA GLU A 27 0.24 7.05 5.95
C GLU A 27 0.46 6.38 4.59
N LEU A 28 -0.56 5.70 4.04
CA LEU A 28 -0.44 4.95 2.78
C LEU A 28 -0.30 5.86 1.56
N VAL A 29 -1.06 6.95 1.51
CA VAL A 29 -1.07 7.90 0.37
C VAL A 29 0.33 8.43 0.02
N PRO A 30 1.12 9.01 0.96
CA PRO A 30 2.45 9.49 0.63
C PRO A 30 3.41 8.36 0.24
N LEU A 31 3.24 7.14 0.78
CA LEU A 31 4.07 5.99 0.39
C LEU A 31 3.80 5.56 -1.06
N LEU A 32 2.53 5.56 -1.48
CA LEU A 32 2.16 5.30 -2.87
C LEU A 32 2.74 6.35 -3.83
N ASN A 33 2.69 7.62 -3.45
CA ASN A 33 3.27 8.71 -4.25
C ASN A 33 4.79 8.55 -4.43
N VAL A 34 5.50 8.20 -3.34
CA VAL A 34 6.94 7.94 -3.37
C VAL A 34 7.25 6.72 -4.26
N LEU A 35 6.47 5.64 -4.16
CA LEU A 35 6.62 4.46 -5.02
C LEU A 35 6.42 4.83 -6.50
N GLU A 36 5.38 5.58 -6.83
CA GLU A 36 5.08 5.99 -8.21
C GLU A 36 6.18 6.88 -8.78
N GLN A 37 6.66 7.86 -7.99
CA GLN A 37 7.75 8.76 -8.38
C GLN A 37 9.05 7.98 -8.67
N HIS A 38 9.46 7.08 -7.77
CA HIS A 38 10.66 6.28 -7.97
C HIS A 38 10.51 5.29 -9.13
N SER A 39 9.37 4.60 -9.23
CA SER A 39 9.09 3.68 -10.33
C SER A 39 9.24 4.38 -11.68
N THR A 40 8.62 5.57 -11.82
CA THR A 40 8.69 6.39 -13.03
C THR A 40 10.12 6.84 -13.34
N ALA A 41 10.89 7.22 -12.32
CA ALA A 41 12.29 7.64 -12.49
C ALA A 41 13.20 6.53 -13.05
N TYR A 42 12.85 5.27 -12.81
CA TYR A 42 13.55 4.10 -13.35
C TYR A 42 12.91 3.54 -14.63
N GLY A 43 11.92 4.24 -15.21
CA GLY A 43 11.22 3.80 -16.43
C GLY A 43 10.19 2.69 -16.21
N PHE A 44 9.81 2.44 -14.96
CA PHE A 44 8.74 1.51 -14.59
C PHE A 44 7.41 2.24 -14.38
N GLY A 45 6.32 1.49 -14.50
CA GLY A 45 4.97 1.97 -14.23
C GLY A 45 4.26 1.08 -13.23
N ILE A 46 3.31 1.64 -12.48
CA ILE A 46 2.44 0.86 -11.60
C ILE A 46 1.28 0.31 -12.43
N ASN A 47 1.04 -1.00 -12.35
CA ASN A 47 -0.11 -1.62 -12.99
C ASN A 47 -1.34 -1.55 -12.06
N TYR A 48 -2.08 -0.44 -12.14
CA TYR A 48 -3.26 -0.21 -11.30
C TYR A 48 -4.38 -1.25 -11.46
N ASN A 49 -4.45 -1.96 -12.60
CA ASN A 49 -5.42 -3.04 -12.77
C ASN A 49 -5.07 -4.27 -11.91
N LYS A 50 -3.77 -4.48 -11.64
CA LYS A 50 -3.27 -5.57 -10.80
C LYS A 50 -3.07 -5.15 -9.33
N THR A 51 -2.80 -3.87 -9.08
CA THR A 51 -2.60 -3.36 -7.72
C THR A 51 -3.94 -3.26 -6.98
N LYS A 52 -4.01 -3.89 -5.81
CA LYS A 52 -5.19 -3.86 -4.92
C LYS A 52 -4.78 -3.36 -3.54
N VAL A 53 -5.71 -2.68 -2.87
CA VAL A 53 -5.52 -2.24 -1.48
C VAL A 53 -6.34 -3.16 -0.58
N MET A 54 -5.73 -3.64 0.50
CA MET A 54 -6.42 -4.47 1.48
C MET A 54 -6.49 -3.73 2.81
N ILE A 55 -7.68 -3.68 3.40
CA ILE A 55 -7.89 -3.12 4.74
C ILE A 55 -7.96 -4.27 5.72
N VAL A 56 -7.05 -4.27 6.69
CA VAL A 56 -7.08 -5.20 7.82
C VAL A 56 -7.51 -4.41 9.04
N ASP A 57 -8.79 -4.52 9.38
CA ASP A 57 -9.42 -3.82 10.50
C ASP A 57 -10.34 -4.79 11.24
N ARG A 58 -9.87 -5.27 12.39
CA ARG A 58 -10.61 -6.26 13.18
C ARG A 58 -11.88 -5.67 13.79
N GLU A 59 -11.88 -4.39 14.14
CA GLU A 59 -13.02 -3.74 14.79
C GLU A 59 -14.18 -3.56 13.82
N HIS A 60 -13.86 -3.32 12.54
CA HIS A 60 -14.83 -3.08 11.49
C HIS A 60 -15.01 -4.29 10.55
N ALA A 61 -14.59 -5.49 10.95
CA ALA A 61 -14.65 -6.72 10.14
C ALA A 61 -14.08 -6.54 8.71
N ASN A 62 -12.99 -5.79 8.58
CA ASN A 62 -12.34 -5.38 7.33
C ASN A 62 -13.23 -4.53 6.39
N HIS A 63 -14.37 -4.01 6.84
CA HIS A 63 -15.32 -3.26 6.03
C HIS A 63 -15.54 -1.84 6.56
N ARG A 64 -14.74 -0.88 6.06
CA ARG A 64 -14.90 0.56 6.35
C ARG A 64 -15.72 1.35 5.33
N GLY A 65 -16.27 0.68 4.30
CA GLY A 65 -16.97 1.35 3.19
C GLY A 65 -16.05 2.18 2.27
N ILE A 66 -14.73 2.04 2.41
CA ILE A 66 -13.74 2.68 1.55
C ILE A 66 -13.71 1.94 0.21
N LYS A 67 -13.95 2.64 -0.90
CA LYS A 67 -14.00 2.06 -2.25
C LYS A 67 -12.65 2.12 -2.98
N SER A 68 -11.86 3.13 -2.68
CA SER A 68 -10.58 3.38 -3.36
C SER A 68 -9.66 4.21 -2.47
N ILE A 69 -8.36 3.96 -2.57
CA ILE A 69 -7.31 4.80 -1.98
C ILE A 69 -6.39 5.24 -3.10
N SER A 70 -6.22 6.56 -3.26
CA SER A 70 -5.54 7.15 -4.41
C SER A 70 -6.12 6.65 -5.73
N ARG A 71 -5.34 5.91 -6.52
CA ARG A 71 -5.72 5.35 -7.83
C ARG A 71 -6.00 3.84 -7.76
N CYS A 72 -5.97 3.25 -6.57
CA CYS A 72 -6.09 1.82 -6.36
C CYS A 72 -7.47 1.48 -5.77
N GLU A 73 -8.07 0.40 -6.26
CA GLU A 73 -9.31 -0.16 -5.72
C GLU A 73 -9.04 -0.92 -4.41
N VAL A 74 -9.97 -0.81 -3.47
CA VAL A 74 -10.01 -1.55 -2.20
C VAL A 74 -10.86 -2.81 -2.37
#